data_AF-A0A662QFT3-F1
#
_entry.id   AF-A0A662QFT3-F1
#
_cell.length_a   1.000
_cell.length_b   1.000
_cell.length_c   1.000
_cell.angle_alpha   90.00
_cell.angle_beta   90.00
_cell.angle_gamma   90.00
#
_symmetry.space_group_name_H-M   'P 1'
#
loop_
_entity.id
_entity.type
_entity.pdbx_description
1 polymer ?
#
loop_
_entity_poly.entity_id
_entity_poly.type
_entity_poly.pdbx_seq_one_letter_code
_entity_poly.pdbx_strand_id
1 'polypeptide(L)' 'MGSQDFREAIPRKRKCKFCGRRIPEDAKYCPYCGKRLK' A
#
# COMPACT_ATOMS: atom_id res chain seq x y z
N MET A 1 21.55 -24.56 12.16
CA MET A 1 21.34 -24.30 10.72
C MET A 1 19.86 -24.08 10.48
N GLY A 2 19.51 -22.95 9.87
CA GLY A 2 18.18 -22.60 9.32
C GLY A 2 17.20 -21.93 10.30
N SER A 3 17.03 -20.59 10.35
CA SER A 3 16.37 -19.70 9.38
C SER A 3 14.84 -19.90 9.32
N GLN A 4 13.93 -18.95 9.49
CA GLN A 4 13.96 -17.48 9.52
C GLN A 4 12.63 -17.00 10.13
N ASP A 5 12.71 -15.92 10.91
CA ASP A 5 11.62 -15.05 11.36
C ASP A 5 10.80 -14.56 10.14
N PHE A 6 9.66 -15.19 9.87
CA PHE A 6 8.67 -14.76 8.88
C PHE A 6 8.05 -13.44 9.36
N ARG A 7 8.78 -12.33 9.19
CA ARG A 7 8.27 -10.98 9.41
C ARG A 7 7.15 -10.71 8.42
N GLU A 8 5.94 -10.94 8.88
CA GLU A 8 4.71 -10.65 8.17
C GLU A 8 4.60 -9.13 7.97
N ALA A 9 5.04 -8.67 6.80
CA ALA A 9 4.91 -7.29 6.37
C ALA A 9 3.44 -6.99 6.10
N ILE A 10 2.67 -6.68 7.15
CA ILE A 10 1.27 -6.24 7.01
C ILE A 10 1.28 -5.03 6.05
N PRO A 11 0.71 -5.15 4.85
CA PRO A 11 0.72 -4.06 3.90
C PRO A 11 -0.23 -3.00 4.44
N ARG A 12 0.33 -1.93 5.00
CA ARG A 12 -0.44 -0.80 5.52
C ARG A 12 -1.24 -0.20 4.36
N LYS A 13 -2.52 0.09 4.58
CA LYS A 13 -3.44 0.60 3.55
C LYS A 13 -3.87 2.02 3.94
N ARG A 14 -3.68 2.99 3.06
CA ARG A 14 -4.12 4.39 3.26
C ARG A 14 -5.35 4.72 2.42
N LYS A 15 -5.96 5.88 2.68
CA LYS A 15 -6.97 6.45 1.78
C LYS A 15 -6.29 7.33 0.72
N CYS A 16 -6.79 7.23 -0.50
CA CYS A 16 -6.45 8.14 -1.57
C CYS A 16 -7.00 9.54 -1.21
N LYS A 17 -6.12 10.53 -1.19
CA LYS A 17 -6.48 11.93 -0.89
C LYS A 17 -7.39 12.56 -1.97
N PHE A 18 -7.42 11.95 -3.15
CA PHE A 18 -8.12 12.50 -4.31
C PHE A 18 -9.50 11.91 -4.54
N CYS A 19 -9.66 10.59 -4.37
CA CYS A 19 -10.94 9.91 -4.57
C CYS A 19 -11.51 9.29 -3.29
N GLY A 20 -10.76 9.30 -2.19
CA GLY A 20 -11.20 8.74 -0.91
C GLY A 20 -11.19 7.20 -0.82
N ARG A 21 -10.72 6.48 -1.85
CA ARG A 21 -10.68 5.00 -1.85
C ARG A 21 -9.48 4.45 -1.08
N ARG A 22 -9.64 3.25 -0.50
CA ARG A 22 -8.55 2.55 0.21
C ARG A 22 -7.57 1.93 -0.78
N ILE A 23 -6.30 2.18 -0.56
CA ILE A 23 -5.19 1.84 -1.45
C ILE A 23 -3.99 1.39 -0.60
N PRO A 24 -3.07 0.58 -1.15
CA PRO A 24 -1.82 0.25 -0.45
C PRO A 24 -1.03 1.52 -0.11
N GLU A 25 -0.36 1.57 1.05
CA GLU A 25 0.55 2.68 1.38
C GLU A 25 1.75 2.74 0.43
N ASP A 26 2.20 1.57 -0.06
CA ASP A 26 3.27 1.46 -1.04
C ASP A 26 2.83 1.82 -2.48
N ALA A 27 1.53 2.03 -2.70
CA ALA A 27 1.03 2.35 -4.03
C ALA A 27 1.48 3.76 -4.48
N LYS A 28 2.31 3.82 -5.52
CA LYS A 28 2.78 5.07 -6.14
C LYS A 28 1.66 5.87 -6.81
N TYR A 29 0.63 5.18 -7.30
CA TYR A 29 -0.54 5.76 -7.96
C TYR A 29 -1.81 5.05 -7.52
N CYS A 30 -2.94 5.73 -7.60
CA CYS A 30 -4.22 5.18 -7.21
C CYS A 30 -4.77 4.33 -8.38
N PRO A 31 -4.92 3.00 -8.22
CA PRO A 31 -5.44 2.14 -9.28
C PRO A 31 -6.92 2.44 -9.61
N TYR A 32 -7.60 3.20 -8.76
CA TYR A 32 -9.00 3.52 -8.92
C TYR A 32 -9.28 4.83 -9.65
N CYS A 33 -8.38 5.82 -9.54
CA CYS A 33 -8.58 7.13 -10.17
C CYS A 33 -7.41 7.56 -11.07
N GLY A 34 -6.33 6.78 -11.13
CA GLY A 34 -5.15 7.08 -11.94
C GLY A 34 -4.26 8.20 -11.40
N LYS A 35 -4.62 8.84 -10.27
CA LYS A 35 -3.82 9.94 -9.71
C LYS A 35 -2.57 9.44 -8.98
N ARG A 36 -1.46 10.15 -9.14
CA ARG A 36 -0.20 9.89 -8.46
C ARG A 36 -0.31 10.28 -6.98
N LEU A 37 0.10 9.37 -6.10
CA LEU A 37 -0.06 9.46 -4.64
C LEU A 37 1.25 9.80 -3.91
N LYS A 38 2.37 9.52 -4.59
CA LYS A 38 3.71 9.94 -4.22
C LYS A 38 3.85 11.43 -4.39
#